data_AF-A0A9P8TLX2-F1
#
_entry.id   AF-A0A9P8TLX2-F1
#
_cell.length_a   1.000
_cell.length_b   1.000
_cell.length_c   1.000
_cell.angle_alpha   90.00
_cell.angle_beta   90.00
_cell.angle_gamma   90.00
#
_symmetry.space_group_name_H-M   'P 1'
#
loop_
_entity.id
_entity.type
_entity.pdbx_description
1 polymer ?
#
loop_
_entity_poly.entity_id
_entity_poly.type
_entity_poly.pdbx_seq_one_letter_code
_entity_poly.pdbx_strand_id
1 'polypeptide(L)' 'VRVRFDESGRNRLGDTADLVPVSRPPRPLYSPWFGVSLKLIADEQLNQTFECECISSFNYRITEKPESSVFTL' A
#
# COMPACT_ATOMS: atom_id res chain seq x y z
N VAL A 1 4.62 5.10 -10.56
CA VAL A 1 3.35 4.45 -10.11
C VAL A 1 2.74 5.32 -9.03
N ARG A 2 1.42 5.30 -8.83
CA ARG A 2 0.76 6.03 -7.75
C ARG A 2 0.09 5.05 -6.80
N VAL A 3 0.16 5.31 -5.49
CA VAL A 3 -0.47 4.48 -4.46
C VAL A 3 -1.29 5.34 -3.50
N ARG A 4 -2.24 4.72 -2.80
CA ARG A 4 -3.06 5.32 -1.75
C ARG A 4 -3.13 4.39 -0.56
N PHE A 5 -3.27 4.98 0.62
CA PHE A 5 -3.40 4.26 1.88
C PHE A 5 -4.81 4.44 2.44
N ASP A 6 -5.26 3.48 3.24
CA ASP A 6 -6.51 3.63 3.99
C ASP A 6 -6.24 4.48 5.24
N GLU A 7 -6.92 5.61 5.32
CA GLU A 7 -6.87 6.56 6.42
C GLU A 7 -8.10 6.43 7.35
N SER A 8 -8.88 5.35 7.20
CA SER A 8 -10.05 5.08 8.04
C SER A 8 -9.72 4.80 9.51
N GLY A 9 -8.43 4.55 9.82
CA GLY A 9 -7.94 4.16 11.15
C GLY A 9 -7.97 2.65 11.40
N ARG A 10 -8.26 1.85 10.36
CA ARG A 10 -8.27 0.38 10.43
C ARG A 10 -6.98 -0.24 9.92
N ASN A 11 -6.59 -1.35 10.54
CA ASN A 11 -5.58 -2.25 9.99
C ASN A 11 -6.17 -3.08 8.83
N ARG A 12 -5.35 -3.95 8.22
CA ARG A 12 -5.80 -4.84 7.12
C ARG A 12 -6.81 -5.91 7.55
N LEU A 13 -6.92 -6.20 8.85
CA LEU A 13 -7.89 -7.14 9.43
C LEU A 13 -9.22 -6.44 9.77
N GLY A 14 -9.28 -5.11 9.70
CA GLY A 14 -10.46 -4.30 10.01
C GLY A 14 -10.48 -3.71 11.43
N ASP A 15 -9.47 -3.98 12.26
CA ASP A 15 -9.43 -3.51 13.66
C ASP A 15 -8.97 -2.05 13.75
N THR A 16 -9.52 -1.31 14.73
CA THR A 16 -9.12 0.05 15.08
C THR A 16 -8.29 0.08 16.36
N ALA A 17 -7.40 1.06 16.49
CA ALA A 17 -6.71 1.33 17.76
C ALA A 17 -7.54 2.20 18.75
N ASP A 18 -8.81 2.47 18.44
CA ASP A 18 -9.72 3.25 19.29
C ASP A 18 -10.03 2.45 20.59
N LEU A 19 -9.73 3.03 21.77
CA LEU A 19 -10.05 2.41 23.06
C LEU A 19 -11.56 2.23 23.27
N VAL A 20 -12.35 3.17 22.76
CA VAL A 20 -13.81 3.13 22.74
C VAL A 20 -14.25 2.87 21.30
N PRO A 21 -14.95 1.75 21.00
CA PRO A 21 -15.35 1.43 19.64
C PRO A 21 -16.25 2.51 19.05
N VAL A 22 -15.81 3.14 17.97
CA VAL A 22 -16.64 4.07 17.18
C VAL A 22 -17.24 3.30 16.02
N SER A 23 -18.56 3.34 15.86
CA SER A 23 -19.22 2.79 14.67
C SER A 23 -18.82 3.61 13.44
N ARG A 24 -18.01 3.01 12.57
CA ARG A 24 -17.56 3.61 11.30
C ARG A 24 -17.96 2.71 10.14
N PRO A 25 -18.35 3.27 8.97
CA PRO A 25 -18.67 2.47 7.80
C PRO A 25 -17.45 1.65 7.35
N PRO A 26 -17.63 0.38 6.93
CA PRO A 26 -16.53 -0.56 6.63
C PRO A 26 -15.69 -0.19 5.41
N ARG A 27 -16.11 0.80 4.61
CA ARG A 27 -15.40 1.22 3.39
C ARG A 27 -14.09 1.95 3.72
N PRO A 28 -12.99 1.71 3.00
CA PRO A 28 -11.74 2.45 3.19
C PRO A 28 -11.92 3.94 2.87
N LEU A 29 -11.16 4.78 3.57
CA LEU A 29 -11.03 6.21 3.28
C LEU A 29 -9.66 6.42 2.64
N TYR A 30 -9.62 6.50 1.32
CA TYR A 30 -8.34 6.59 0.62
C TYR A 30 -7.68 7.96 0.76
N SER A 31 -6.38 7.94 1.08
CA SER A 31 -5.50 9.11 1.09
C SER A 31 -5.44 9.82 -0.27
N PRO A 32 -4.87 11.03 -0.34
CA PRO A 32 -4.34 11.56 -1.60
C PRO A 32 -3.26 10.62 -2.18
N TRP A 33 -2.95 10.79 -3.45
CA TRP A 33 -1.99 9.91 -4.12
C TRP A 33 -0.55 10.19 -3.69
N PHE A 34 0.19 9.11 -3.45
CA PHE A 34 1.65 9.13 -3.26
C PHE A 34 2.34 8.80 -4.57
N GLY A 35 3.49 9.42 -4.81
CA GLY A 35 4.40 9.06 -5.90
C GLY A 35 5.30 7.90 -5.49
N VAL A 36 5.45 6.90 -6.37
CA VAL A 36 6.30 5.73 -6.13
C VAL A 36 7.18 5.43 -7.35
N SER A 37 8.48 5.24 -7.07
CA SER A 37 9.44 4.58 -7.94
C SER A 37 9.58 3.12 -7.52
N LEU A 38 9.32 2.21 -8.46
CA LEU A 38 9.47 0.77 -8.29
C LEU A 38 10.48 0.26 -9.32
N LYS A 39 11.50 -0.47 -8.85
CA LYS A 39 12.43 -1.22 -9.70
C LYS A 39 12.42 -2.68 -9.28
N LEU A 40 12.34 -3.57 -10.26
CA LEU A 40 12.22 -5.02 -10.09
C LEU A 40 13.29 -5.71 -10.93
N ILE A 41 13.92 -6.74 -10.36
CA ILE A 41 14.64 -7.76 -11.13
C ILE A 41 13.82 -9.03 -10.97
N ALA A 42 13.38 -9.59 -12.09
CA ALA A 42 12.55 -10.80 -12.13
C ALA A 42 13.06 -11.77 -13.20
N ASP A 43 12.87 -13.06 -12.93
CA ASP A 43 13.34 -14.15 -13.76
C ASP A 43 12.41 -14.38 -14.97
N GLU A 44 12.96 -14.93 -16.05
CA GLU A 44 12.22 -15.18 -17.30
C GLU A 44 11.05 -16.18 -17.14
N GLN A 45 11.07 -17.00 -16.08
CA GLN A 45 9.97 -17.94 -15.78
C GLN A 45 8.59 -17.26 -15.69
N LEU A 46 8.54 -15.96 -15.40
CA LEU A 46 7.32 -15.16 -15.43
C LEU A 46 6.59 -15.22 -16.79
N ASN A 47 7.31 -15.48 -17.88
CA ASN A 47 6.72 -15.61 -19.23
C ASN A 47 5.94 -16.92 -19.42
N GLN A 48 6.13 -17.91 -18.55
CA GLN A 48 5.52 -19.24 -18.65
C GLN A 48 4.37 -19.41 -17.65
N THR A 49 4.48 -18.80 -16.47
CA THR A 49 3.44 -18.81 -15.44
C THR A 49 3.50 -17.56 -14.58
N PHE A 50 2.34 -17.04 -14.17
CA PHE A 50 2.22 -15.90 -13.27
C PHE A 50 2.24 -16.31 -11.79
N GLU A 51 2.04 -17.59 -11.49
CA GLU A 51 2.11 -18.14 -10.13
C GLU A 51 3.50 -18.76 -9.90
N CYS A 52 4.52 -17.90 -9.84
CA CYS A 52 5.89 -18.31 -9.53
C CYS A 52 6.63 -17.30 -8.66
N GLU A 53 7.58 -17.80 -7.88
CA GLU A 53 8.52 -16.99 -7.11
C GLU A 53 9.67 -16.54 -8.02
N CYS A 54 9.41 -15.54 -8.85
CA CYS A 54 10.36 -15.06 -9.87
C CYS A 54 11.04 -13.74 -9.52
N ILE A 55 10.73 -13.12 -8.38
CA ILE A 55 11.26 -11.80 -8.01
C ILE A 55 12.56 -11.96 -7.22
N SER A 56 13.69 -11.63 -7.85
CA SER A 56 15.02 -11.72 -7.21
C SER A 56 15.45 -10.42 -6.52
N SER A 57 14.94 -9.25 -6.97
CA SER A 57 15.17 -7.98 -6.29
C SER A 57 13.97 -7.05 -6.40
N PHE A 58 13.64 -6.37 -5.30
CA PHE A 58 12.51 -5.47 -5.20
C PHE A 58 12.93 -4.17 -4.49
N ASN A 59 13.03 -3.08 -5.26
CA ASN A 59 13.34 -1.75 -4.72
C ASN A 59 12.10 -0.85 -4.83
N TYR A 60 11.48 -0.58 -3.68
CA TYR A 60 10.32 0.29 -3.56
C TYR A 60 10.69 1.57 -2.82
N ARG A 61 10.53 2.72 -3.47
CA ARG A 61 10.81 4.03 -2.89
C ARG A 61 9.67 5.00 -3.17
N ILE A 62 9.18 5.65 -2.12
CA ILE A 62 8.24 6.77 -2.23
C ILE A 62 9.02 8.00 -2.68
N THR A 63 8.53 8.65 -3.74
CA THR A 63 9.15 9.82 -4.37
C THR A 63 8.44 11.11 -4.02
N GLU A 64 7.16 11.02 -3.65
CA GLU A 64 6.33 12.17 -3.32
C GLU A 64 5.33 11.77 -2.23
N LYS A 65 5.29 12.55 -1.14
CA LYS A 65 4.30 12.44 -0.07
C LYS A 65 3.36 13.65 -0.14
N PRO A 66 2.04 13.46 -0.26
CA PRO A 66 1.09 14.56 -0.13
C PRO A 66 1.05 15.09 1.31
N GLU A 67 1.11 16.41 1.49
CA GLU A 67 1.12 17.05 2.82
C GLU A 67 -0.15 16.76 3.64
N SER A 68 -1.30 16.63 2.97
CA SER A 68 -2.59 16.40 3.63
C SER A 68 -2.85 14.94 4.02
N SER A 69 -1.89 14.03 3.81
CA SER A 69 -2.04 12.63 4.18
C SER A 69 -1.67 12.40 5.64
N VAL A 70 -2.48 11.63 6.35
CA VAL A 70 -2.16 11.21 7.73
C VAL A 70 -1.15 10.06 7.77
N PHE A 71 -0.98 9.33 6.65
CA PHE A 71 0.05 8.30 6.53
C PHE A 71 1.48 8.90 6.65
N THR A 72 2.33 8.24 7.44
CA THR A 72 3.71 8.66 7.72
C THR A 72 4.70 7.54 7.41
N LEU A 73 5.88 7.91 6.87
CA LEU A 73 6.95 7.02 6.41
C LEU A 73 7.92 6.65 7.53
#